data_AF-A0A7D6CT57-F1
#
_entry.id   AF-A0A7D6CT57-F1
#
_cell.length_a   1.000
_cell.length_b   1.000
_cell.length_c   1.000
_cell.angle_alpha   90.00
_cell.angle_beta   90.00
_cell.angle_gamma   90.00
#
_symmetry.space_group_name_H-M   'P 1'
#
loop_
_entity.id
_entity.type
_entity.pdbx_description
1 polymer ?
#
loop_
_entity_poly.entity_id
_entity_poly.type
_entity_poly.pdbx_seq_one_letter_code
_entity_poly.pdbx_strand_id
1 'polypeptide(L)'
;MNAGKTIVRRGLTGSGVATLLLAASFVVLGSPTTPSTLLLISWLVVVGSAMVAAGHRERVSIGSTTLGWPRVAAIAIALLAIGWAAVSVAGLLANETVTGLGPLEAVLTVGVVGYFAWFARECWVGGASLDEETFTVD
;
A
#
# COMPACT_ATOMS: atom_id res chain seq x y z
N MET A 1 -14.00 6.94 -19.42
CA MET A 1 -13.03 6.41 -18.44
C MET A 1 -12.06 5.49 -19.18
N ASN A 2 -10.77 5.85 -19.20
CA ASN A 2 -9.72 5.06 -19.86
C ASN A 2 -9.63 3.65 -19.22
N ALA A 3 -9.42 2.61 -20.02
CA ALA A 3 -9.31 1.23 -19.54
C ALA A 3 -8.17 1.07 -18.52
N GLY A 4 -7.05 1.77 -18.72
CA GLY A 4 -5.91 1.80 -17.79
C GLY A 4 -6.30 2.33 -16.41
N LYS A 5 -6.98 3.49 -16.35
CA LYS A 5 -7.49 4.10 -15.10
C LYS A 5 -8.39 3.11 -14.35
N THR A 6 -9.24 2.38 -15.06
CA THR A 6 -10.15 1.39 -14.45
C THR A 6 -9.38 0.22 -13.83
N ILE A 7 -8.37 -0.31 -14.52
CA ILE A 7 -7.55 -1.43 -14.03
C ILE A 7 -6.76 -1.00 -12.79
N VAL A 8 -6.08 0.15 -12.84
CA VAL A 8 -5.30 0.69 -11.72
C VAL A 8 -6.19 0.91 -10.50
N ARG A 9 -7.34 1.56 -10.67
CA ARG A 9 -8.26 1.83 -9.56
C ARG A 9 -8.85 0.57 -8.96
N ARG A 10 -9.20 -0.43 -9.78
CA ARG A 10 -9.66 -1.73 -9.29
C ARG A 10 -8.55 -2.48 -8.55
N GLY A 11 -7.31 -2.40 -9.02
CA GLY A 11 -6.12 -2.92 -8.34
C GLY A 11 -5.90 -2.26 -6.97
N LEU A 12 -6.01 -0.94 -6.89
CA LEU A 12 -5.94 -0.18 -5.63
C LEU A 12 -7.06 -0.56 -4.66
N THR A 13 -8.30 -0.67 -5.13
CA THR A 13 -9.41 -1.12 -4.29
C THR A 13 -9.18 -2.54 -3.79
N GLY A 14 -8.81 -3.47 -4.67
CA GLY A 14 -8.61 -4.88 -4.30
C GLY A 14 -7.48 -5.05 -3.28
N SER A 15 -6.33 -4.42 -3.51
CA SER A 15 -5.20 -4.43 -2.58
C SER A 15 -5.50 -3.70 -1.26
N GLY A 16 -6.23 -2.58 -1.31
CA GLY A 16 -6.71 -1.88 -0.13
C GLY A 16 -7.63 -2.74 0.74
N VAL A 17 -8.60 -3.43 0.12
CA VAL A 17 -9.49 -4.38 0.82
C VAL A 17 -8.68 -5.53 1.43
N ALA A 18 -7.75 -6.13 0.68
CA ALA A 18 -6.89 -7.18 1.21
C ALA A 18 -6.06 -6.71 2.43
N THR A 19 -5.54 -5.48 2.39
CA THR A 19 -4.81 -4.87 3.50
C THR A 19 -5.70 -4.67 4.73
N LEU A 20 -6.95 -4.24 4.53
CA LEU A 20 -7.92 -4.10 5.62
C LEU A 20 -8.34 -5.45 6.21
N LEU A 21 -8.49 -6.48 5.39
CA LEU A 21 -8.76 -7.85 5.86
C LEU A 21 -7.59 -8.40 6.68
N LEU A 22 -6.35 -8.10 6.28
CA LEU A 22 -5.17 -8.42 7.06
C LEU A 22 -5.18 -7.68 8.41
N ALA A 23 -5.52 -6.39 8.44
CA ALA A 23 -5.66 -5.66 9.69
C ALA A 23 -6.75 -6.27 10.61
N ALA A 24 -7.89 -6.64 10.03
CA ALA A 24 -8.99 -7.27 10.74
C ALA A 24 -8.62 -8.65 11.29
N SER A 25 -7.82 -9.43 10.57
CA SER A 25 -7.40 -10.75 11.03
C SER A 25 -6.54 -10.67 12.30
N PHE A 26 -5.70 -9.65 12.46
CA PHE A 26 -4.96 -9.42 13.70
C PHE A 26 -5.88 -9.14 14.90
N VAL A 27 -7.05 -8.52 14.68
CA VAL A 27 -8.04 -8.23 15.73
C VAL A 27 -8.89 -9.45 16.07
N VAL A 28 -9.21 -10.29 15.09
CA VAL A 28 -10.08 -11.47 15.27
C VAL A 28 -9.30 -12.69 15.77
N LEU A 29 -8.09 -12.92 15.25
CA LEU A 29 -7.27 -14.09 15.55
C LEU A 29 -6.32 -13.88 16.74
N GLY A 30 -6.13 -12.63 17.18
CA GLY A 30 -5.29 -12.29 18.31
C GLY A 30 -5.98 -11.30 19.25
N SER A 31 -5.61 -11.32 20.52
CA SER A 31 -5.85 -10.17 21.40
C SER A 31 -4.68 -9.21 21.20
N PRO A 32 -4.87 -8.00 20.64
CA PRO A 32 -3.79 -7.05 20.47
C PRO A 32 -3.37 -6.51 21.84
N THR A 33 -2.44 -7.22 22.50
CA THR A 33 -1.99 -6.90 23.86
C THR A 33 -0.77 -5.99 23.90
N THR A 34 -0.06 -5.84 22.77
CA THR A 34 1.17 -5.04 22.69
C THR A 34 0.96 -3.74 21.88
N PRO A 35 1.59 -2.63 22.29
CA PRO A 35 1.52 -1.37 21.55
C PRO A 35 2.02 -1.46 20.10
N SER A 36 3.01 -2.31 19.84
CA SER A 36 3.55 -2.54 18.49
C SER A 36 2.52 -3.18 17.56
N THR A 37 1.73 -4.14 18.04
CA THR A 37 0.65 -4.74 17.25
C THR A 37 -0.47 -3.74 16.96
N LEU A 38 -0.84 -2.89 17.94
CA LEU A 38 -1.82 -1.82 17.71
C LEU A 38 -1.32 -0.80 16.68
N LEU A 39 -0.05 -0.42 16.75
CA LEU A 39 0.57 0.47 15.77
C LEU A 39 0.51 -0.14 14.37
N LEU A 40 0.87 -1.42 14.22
CA LEU A 40 0.81 -2.13 12.94
C LEU A 40 -0.63 -2.19 12.38
N ILE A 41 -1.62 -2.52 13.23
CA ILE A 41 -3.03 -2.55 12.83
C ILE A 41 -3.46 -1.15 12.36
N SER A 42 -3.17 -0.10 13.13
CA SER A 42 -3.53 1.26 12.76
C SER A 42 -2.89 1.70 11.43
N TRP A 43 -1.65 1.30 11.20
CA TRP A 43 -0.93 1.55 9.96
C TRP A 43 -1.61 0.87 8.77
N LEU A 44 -1.91 -0.43 8.90
CA LEU A 44 -2.61 -1.20 7.85
C LEU A 44 -4.00 -0.63 7.57
N VAL A 45 -4.73 -0.20 8.59
CA VAL A 45 -6.04 0.45 8.43
C VAL A 45 -5.90 1.75 7.66
N VAL A 46 -4.93 2.60 7.99
CA VAL A 46 -4.71 3.88 7.31
C VAL A 46 -4.32 3.64 5.84
N VAL A 47 -3.36 2.74 5.59
CA VAL A 47 -2.89 2.42 4.23
C VAL A 47 -4.01 1.80 3.40
N GLY A 48 -4.67 0.76 3.91
CA GLY A 48 -5.76 0.08 3.20
C GLY A 48 -6.92 1.02 2.89
N SER A 49 -7.31 1.87 3.85
CA SER A 49 -8.36 2.87 3.64
C SER A 49 -7.99 3.91 2.59
N ALA A 50 -6.73 4.37 2.57
CA ALA A 50 -6.24 5.31 1.58
C ALA A 50 -6.24 4.70 0.16
N MET A 51 -5.84 3.44 0.02
CA MET A 51 -5.88 2.72 -1.27
C MET A 51 -7.32 2.54 -1.77
N VAL A 52 -8.26 2.14 -0.91
CA VAL A 52 -9.69 2.04 -1.25
C VAL A 52 -10.25 3.43 -1.63
N ALA A 53 -9.90 4.48 -0.89
CA ALA A 53 -10.33 5.83 -1.20
C ALA A 53 -9.82 6.30 -2.57
N ALA A 54 -8.55 6.02 -2.91
CA ALA A 54 -7.99 6.34 -4.23
C ALA A 54 -8.65 5.52 -5.37
N GLY A 55 -9.01 4.26 -5.10
CA GLY A 55 -9.72 3.41 -6.04
C GLY A 55 -11.16 3.87 -6.34
N HIS A 56 -11.84 4.51 -5.37
CA HIS A 56 -13.25 4.91 -5.52
C HIS A 56 -13.50 6.40 -5.75
N ARG A 57 -12.67 7.29 -5.21
CA ARG A 57 -12.87 8.75 -5.30
C ARG A 57 -11.85 9.40 -6.23
N GLU A 58 -12.29 10.38 -7.02
CA GLU A 58 -11.43 11.23 -7.87
C GLU A 58 -10.53 12.13 -7.01
N ARG A 59 -11.13 12.71 -5.96
CA ARG A 59 -10.48 13.63 -5.02
C ARG A 59 -10.78 13.20 -3.60
N VAL A 60 -9.78 13.27 -2.74
CA VAL A 60 -9.88 12.97 -1.31
C VAL A 60 -9.53 14.23 -0.53
N SER A 61 -10.46 14.67 0.32
CA SER A 61 -10.22 15.77 1.25
C SER A 61 -9.46 15.22 2.46
N ILE A 62 -8.32 15.84 2.76
CA ILE A 62 -7.51 15.61 3.95
C ILE A 62 -7.42 16.96 4.68
N GLY A 63 -8.27 17.14 5.68
CA GLY A 63 -8.43 18.42 6.37
C GLY A 63 -8.86 19.53 5.42
N SER A 64 -8.06 20.59 5.32
CA SER A 64 -8.31 21.73 4.42
C SER A 64 -7.83 21.52 2.99
N THR A 65 -7.13 20.42 2.70
CA THR A 65 -6.54 20.16 1.38
C THR A 65 -7.32 19.10 0.62
N THR A 66 -7.46 19.25 -0.69
CA THR A 66 -8.02 18.23 -1.57
C THR A 66 -6.93 17.68 -2.47
N LEU A 67 -6.66 16.38 -2.37
CA LEU A 67 -5.67 15.69 -3.17
C LEU A 67 -6.37 14.82 -4.22
N GLY A 68 -5.83 14.82 -5.44
CA GLY A 68 -6.24 13.87 -6.46
C GLY A 68 -5.87 12.44 -6.06
N TRP A 69 -6.67 11.48 -6.50
CA TRP A 69 -6.46 10.05 -6.23
C TRP A 69 -5.05 9.53 -6.56
N PRO A 70 -4.32 10.00 -7.60
CA PRO A 70 -2.97 9.48 -7.89
C PRO A 70 -1.98 9.78 -6.77
N ARG A 71 -2.05 10.99 -6.19
CA ARG A 71 -1.18 11.37 -5.07
C ARG A 71 -1.50 10.58 -3.81
N VAL A 72 -2.78 10.34 -3.54
CA VAL A 72 -3.22 9.51 -2.42
C VAL A 72 -2.72 8.08 -2.59
N ALA A 73 -2.85 7.51 -3.80
CA ALA A 73 -2.34 6.19 -4.13
C ALA A 73 -0.82 6.10 -3.95
N ALA A 74 -0.07 7.09 -4.47
CA ALA A 74 1.38 7.16 -4.34
C ALA A 74 1.83 7.12 -2.87
N ILE A 75 1.20 7.93 -2.01
CA ILE A 75 1.50 7.95 -0.58
C ILE A 75 1.18 6.60 0.06
N ALA A 76 0.00 6.05 -0.20
CA ALA A 76 -0.43 4.78 0.39
C ALA A 76 0.51 3.62 0.00
N ILE A 77 0.90 3.54 -1.27
CA ILE A 77 1.82 2.52 -1.79
C ILE A 77 3.22 2.70 -1.20
N ALA A 78 3.71 3.93 -1.06
CA ALA A 78 5.00 4.20 -0.42
C ALA A 78 5.01 3.76 1.05
N LEU A 79 3.94 4.07 1.79
CA LEU A 79 3.78 3.61 3.18
C LEU A 79 3.70 2.08 3.25
N LEU A 80 2.97 1.44 2.33
CA LEU A 80 2.94 -0.01 2.25
C LEU A 80 4.34 -0.61 2.02
N ALA A 81 5.12 -0.02 1.12
CA ALA A 81 6.48 -0.46 0.83
C ALA A 81 7.41 -0.32 2.05
N ILE A 82 7.32 0.80 2.78
CA ILE A 82 8.07 1.02 4.02
C ILE A 82 7.69 -0.02 5.08
N GLY A 83 6.38 -0.25 5.28
CA GLY A 83 5.88 -1.23 6.23
C GLY A 83 6.35 -2.65 5.89
N TRP A 84 6.25 -3.04 4.62
CA TRP A 84 6.72 -4.33 4.14
C TRP A 84 8.23 -4.50 4.35
N ALA A 85 9.03 -3.51 3.95
CA ALA A 85 10.48 -3.54 4.14
C ALA A 85 10.86 -3.67 5.62
N ALA A 86 10.20 -2.90 6.50
CA ALA A 86 10.47 -2.93 7.93
C ALA A 86 10.15 -4.30 8.55
N VAL A 87 9.00 -4.89 8.21
CA VAL A 87 8.59 -6.22 8.71
C VAL A 87 9.54 -7.31 8.19
N SER A 88 9.85 -7.31 6.90
CA SER A 88 10.76 -8.31 6.31
C SER A 88 12.17 -8.21 6.86
N VAL A 89 12.72 -7.00 7.04
CA VAL A 89 14.04 -6.81 7.66
C VAL A 89 14.03 -7.24 9.13
N ALA A 90 13.00 -6.90 9.89
CA ALA A 90 12.87 -7.35 11.27
C ALA A 90 12.80 -8.88 11.39
N GLY A 91 12.01 -9.53 10.52
CA GLY A 91 11.93 -11.00 10.46
C GLY A 91 13.25 -11.66 10.09
N LEU A 92 13.97 -11.11 9.10
CA LEU A 92 15.31 -11.58 8.73
C LEU A 92 16.31 -11.45 9.89
N LEU A 93 16.29 -10.33 10.62
CA LEU A 93 17.16 -10.10 11.77
C LEU A 93 16.82 -11.00 12.97
N ALA A 94 15.54 -11.31 13.16
CA ALA A 94 15.07 -12.22 14.20
C ALA A 94 15.24 -13.71 13.83
N ASN A 95 15.66 -14.00 12.59
CA ASN A 95 15.66 -15.34 11.99
C ASN A 95 14.26 -16.01 11.97
N GLU A 96 13.22 -15.17 12.04
CA GLU A 96 11.80 -15.51 11.97
C GLU A 96 11.24 -14.98 10.65
N THR A 97 11.67 -15.61 9.55
CA THR A 97 11.26 -15.21 8.20
C THR A 97 9.78 -15.52 7.98
N VAL A 98 9.02 -14.56 7.44
CA VAL A 98 7.55 -14.67 7.28
C VAL A 98 7.19 -15.84 6.36
N THR A 99 8.06 -16.14 5.39
CA THR A 99 7.84 -17.18 4.37
C THR A 99 8.71 -18.42 4.57
N GLY A 100 9.70 -18.39 5.47
CA GLY A 100 10.66 -19.48 5.64
C GLY A 100 11.69 -19.61 4.51
N LEU A 101 11.74 -18.66 3.57
CA LEU A 101 12.58 -18.75 2.36
C LEU A 101 14.03 -18.26 2.57
N GLY A 102 14.37 -17.78 3.77
CA GLY A 102 15.73 -17.33 4.10
C GLY A 102 16.21 -16.17 3.20
N PRO A 103 17.43 -16.21 2.64
CA PRO A 103 17.98 -15.13 1.81
C PRO A 103 17.13 -14.79 0.57
N LEU A 104 16.33 -15.74 0.06
CA LEU A 104 15.43 -15.50 -1.06
C LEU A 104 14.31 -14.51 -0.68
N GLU A 105 13.86 -14.51 0.58
CA GLU A 105 12.89 -13.53 1.10
C GLU A 105 13.44 -12.11 1.00
N ALA A 106 14.74 -11.92 1.22
CA ALA A 106 15.38 -10.61 1.07
C ALA A 106 15.33 -10.13 -0.38
N VAL A 107 15.64 -11.00 -1.35
CA VAL A 107 15.59 -10.66 -2.78
C VAL A 107 14.16 -10.32 -3.21
N LEU A 108 13.18 -11.12 -2.80
CA LEU A 108 11.77 -10.88 -3.08
C LEU A 108 11.30 -9.56 -2.44
N THR A 109 11.71 -9.29 -1.21
CA THR A 109 11.39 -8.04 -0.51
C THR A 109 11.93 -6.83 -1.27
N VAL A 110 13.21 -6.87 -1.69
CA VAL A 110 13.80 -5.79 -2.49
C VAL A 110 13.07 -5.61 -3.81
N GLY A 111 12.71 -6.70 -4.49
CA GLY A 111 11.93 -6.66 -5.73
C GLY A 111 10.55 -6.03 -5.55
N VAL A 112 9.80 -6.45 -4.52
CA VAL A 112 8.46 -5.93 -4.20
C VAL A 112 8.52 -4.46 -3.78
N VAL A 113 9.45 -4.10 -2.90
CA VAL A 113 9.64 -2.71 -2.45
C VAL A 113 10.05 -1.81 -3.62
N GLY A 114 10.96 -2.30 -4.48
CA GLY A 114 11.37 -1.59 -5.69
C GLY A 114 10.20 -1.37 -6.65
N TYR A 115 9.38 -2.40 -6.85
CA TYR A 115 8.17 -2.30 -7.66
C TYR A 115 7.18 -1.28 -7.08
N PHE A 116 6.90 -1.33 -5.78
CA PHE A 116 6.01 -0.37 -5.14
C PHE A 116 6.57 1.05 -5.17
N ALA A 117 7.87 1.25 -4.97
CA ALA A 117 8.50 2.57 -5.06
C ALA A 117 8.40 3.14 -6.48
N TRP A 118 8.65 2.31 -7.50
CA TRP A 118 8.47 2.69 -8.90
C TRP A 118 7.01 3.05 -9.19
N PHE A 119 6.05 2.22 -8.78
CA PHE A 119 4.63 2.46 -9.04
C PHE A 119 4.10 3.69 -8.28
N ALA A 120 4.56 3.91 -7.04
CA ALA A 120 4.27 5.13 -6.30
C ALA A 120 4.81 6.38 -7.01
N ARG A 121 6.01 6.30 -7.61
CA ARG A 121 6.55 7.38 -8.44
C ARG A 121 5.69 7.64 -9.68
N GLU A 122 5.26 6.61 -10.39
CA GLU A 122 4.36 6.75 -11.53
C GLU A 122 3.06 7.47 -11.13
N CYS A 123 2.46 7.07 -10.01
CA CYS A 123 1.27 7.73 -9.46
C CYS A 123 1.52 9.19 -9.04
N TRP A 124 2.73 9.50 -8.54
CA TRP A 124 3.08 10.84 -8.06
C TRP A 124 3.32 11.83 -9.20
N VAL A 125 4.04 11.38 -10.23
CA VAL A 125 4.40 12.18 -11.41
C VAL A 125 3.23 12.27 -12.39
N GLY A 126 2.28 11.32 -12.33
CA GLY A 126 1.08 11.29 -13.17
C GLY A 126 1.26 10.50 -14.46
N GLY A 127 2.14 9.50 -14.47
CA GLY A 127 2.42 8.65 -15.64
C GLY A 127 3.68 9.06 -16.38
N ALA A 128 4.84 8.57 -15.94
CA ALA A 128 6.11 8.76 -16.64
C ALA A 128 6.39 7.61 -17.64
N SER A 129 6.07 6.39 -17.24
CA SER A 129 6.16 5.18 -18.07
C SER A 129 4.78 4.63 -18.44
N LEU A 130 3.78 4.91 -17.60
CA LEU A 130 2.38 4.62 -17.85
C LEU A 130 1.71 5.84 -18.47
N ASP A 131 0.71 5.61 -19.32
CA ASP A 131 -0.03 6.67 -20.03
C ASP A 131 -0.58 7.72 -19.06
N GLU A 132 -0.30 9.00 -19.32
CA GLU A 132 -0.66 10.13 -18.45
C GLU A 132 -2.17 10.20 -18.23
N GLU A 133 -2.97 9.85 -19.25
CA GLU A 133 -4.44 9.78 -19.15
C GLU A 133 -4.92 8.77 -18.10
N THR A 134 -4.07 7.82 -17.69
CA THR A 134 -4.40 6.87 -16.63
C THR A 134 -4.51 7.57 -15.28
N PHE A 135 -3.80 8.68 -15.06
CA PHE A 135 -3.70 9.38 -13.78
C PHE A 135 -4.41 10.73 -13.75
N THR A 136 -5.08 11.12 -14.83
CA THR A 136 -5.88 12.34 -14.85
C THR A 136 -7.04 12.26 -13.86
N VAL A 137 -7.32 13.40 -13.23
CA VAL A 137 -8.45 13.59 -12.33
C VAL A 137 -9.51 14.35 -13.11
N ASP A 138 -10.70 13.78 -13.18
CA ASP A 138 -11.86 14.36 -13.85
C ASP A 138 -12.57 15.40 -12.94
#